data_AF-A0A3G8M2B6-F1
#
_entry.id   AF-A0A3G8M2B6-F1
#
_cell.length_a   1.000
_cell.length_b   1.000
_cell.length_c   1.000
_cell.angle_alpha   90.00
_cell.angle_beta   90.00
_cell.angle_gamma   90.00
#
_symmetry.space_group_name_H-M   'P 1'
#
loop_
_entity.id
_entity.type
_entity.pdbx_description
1 polymer ?
#
loop_
_entity_poly.entity_id
_entity_poly.type
_entity_poly.pdbx_seq_one_letter_code
_entity_poly.pdbx_strand_id
1 'polypeptide(L)'
;MIGAIFRATALAWVTAVYPTRAKALRGRDVTRDAARAASRAAAAAHAVNASAHAVNAAAPARPAGTPSFANPAPVVNASACDAVNASVSAAATAAADIWSAVSLDVAFIENGASPITLASQRLWPNGAPSWAEEAWKKLRSNLPAEDNWQVWTNWYDSVLRGVHLSEEQSLIYATVPESEWNKGPAAANAWIAARLEELGKKGPDEVFDVVASPEVLDLAPPPAVENVPSVFTYGVNAAGQIDIASGPQNLPFIAHPGDEAVHRRWLDAARKLADRLASDLKAQKFNANQQYRERLDQYVADLPSSTDDGNIVLADAEARALHSLFLAETSALNEGFAARLKAFLETHFALLAFYEDEMQRFHAAAKKGSLAAPFPREAVQKVDAVIDAHTPTVFAPRVSEGLKEAEREAPKIELEPEDLRAKAPIQPPPYPYGDAEYEKTRRLGVGGSINALYRAVLERAKDPEKAAAMLVIAKEIYHQGKPIFEYLKQISGL
;
A
#
# COMPACT_ATOMS: atom_id res chain seq x y z
N MET A 1 -25.96 6.81 -21.91
CA MET A 1 -26.03 5.34 -21.67
C MET A 1 -25.19 4.93 -20.47
N ILE A 2 -23.89 5.29 -20.42
CA ILE A 2 -22.95 4.92 -19.35
C ILE A 2 -23.46 5.27 -17.94
N GLY A 3 -23.94 6.50 -17.71
CA GLY A 3 -24.47 6.90 -16.38
C GLY A 3 -25.66 6.05 -15.90
N ALA A 4 -26.50 5.57 -16.83
CA ALA A 4 -27.61 4.68 -16.47
C ALA A 4 -27.14 3.28 -16.04
N ILE A 5 -26.03 2.80 -16.62
CA ILE A 5 -25.41 1.53 -16.22
C ILE A 5 -24.84 1.66 -14.81
N PHE A 6 -24.03 2.70 -14.54
CA PHE A 6 -23.49 2.94 -13.20
C PHE A 6 -24.59 3.09 -12.14
N ARG A 7 -25.64 3.86 -12.43
CA ARG A 7 -26.79 4.01 -11.54
C ARG A 7 -27.48 2.68 -11.25
N ALA A 8 -27.73 1.88 -12.28
CA ALA A 8 -28.37 0.58 -12.13
C ALA A 8 -27.52 -0.37 -11.28
N THR A 9 -26.21 -0.42 -11.53
CA THR A 9 -25.28 -1.26 -10.77
C THR A 9 -25.16 -0.80 -9.32
N ALA A 10 -25.01 0.50 -9.07
CA ALA A 10 -24.94 1.04 -7.72
C ALA A 10 -26.23 0.80 -6.93
N LEU A 11 -27.40 0.94 -7.56
CA LEU A 11 -28.65 0.57 -6.92
C LEU A 11 -28.71 -0.91 -6.57
N ALA A 12 -28.40 -1.79 -7.54
CA ALA A 12 -28.42 -3.23 -7.31
C ALA A 12 -27.49 -3.62 -6.15
N TRP A 13 -26.27 -3.06 -6.14
CA TRP A 13 -25.30 -3.24 -5.07
C TRP A 13 -25.84 -2.76 -3.72
N VAL A 14 -26.36 -1.53 -3.62
CA VAL A 14 -26.94 -0.99 -2.39
C VAL A 14 -28.12 -1.83 -1.89
N THR A 15 -28.97 -2.33 -2.79
CA THR A 15 -30.10 -3.18 -2.39
C THR A 15 -29.66 -4.55 -1.87
N ALA A 16 -28.52 -5.06 -2.34
CA ALA A 16 -27.94 -6.30 -1.87
C ALA A 16 -27.23 -6.13 -0.51
N VAL A 17 -26.47 -5.04 -0.34
CA VAL A 17 -25.69 -4.75 0.87
C VAL A 17 -26.55 -4.23 2.01
N TYR A 18 -27.54 -3.39 1.71
CA TYR A 18 -28.42 -2.74 2.70
C TYR A 18 -29.89 -3.12 2.48
N PRO A 19 -30.28 -4.37 2.77
CA PRO A 19 -31.63 -4.87 2.48
C PRO A 19 -32.74 -4.09 3.23
N THR A 20 -32.43 -3.50 4.38
CA THR A 20 -33.34 -2.62 5.13
C THR A 20 -33.71 -1.35 4.35
N ARG A 21 -32.81 -0.86 3.48
CA ARG A 21 -33.06 0.28 2.57
C ARG A 21 -33.79 -0.10 1.29
N ALA A 22 -33.82 -1.38 0.93
CA ALA A 22 -34.46 -1.85 -0.29
C ALA A 22 -35.94 -1.43 -0.38
N LYS A 23 -36.67 -1.38 0.76
CA LYS A 23 -38.07 -0.92 0.78
C LYS A 23 -38.21 0.58 0.46
N ALA A 24 -37.29 1.41 0.96
CA ALA A 24 -37.25 2.84 0.68
C ALA A 24 -36.83 3.14 -0.78
N LEU A 25 -35.99 2.27 -1.36
CA LEU A 25 -35.52 2.37 -2.74
C LEU A 25 -36.52 1.81 -3.77
N ARG A 26 -37.34 0.81 -3.40
CA ARG A 26 -38.40 0.21 -4.25
C ARG A 26 -39.55 1.16 -4.58
N GLY A 27 -39.77 2.22 -3.80
CA GLY A 27 -40.83 3.21 -4.03
C GLY A 27 -40.55 4.17 -5.19
N ARG A 28 -39.35 4.11 -5.79
CA ARG A 28 -38.96 4.91 -6.95
C ARG A 28 -38.93 3.97 -8.19
N ASP A 29 -39.28 4.46 -9.38
CA ASP A 29 -39.30 3.73 -10.68
C ASP A 29 -37.95 3.06 -11.11
N VAL A 30 -36.98 2.98 -10.20
CA VAL A 30 -35.58 2.62 -10.42
C VAL A 30 -35.36 1.12 -10.65
N THR A 31 -36.21 0.24 -10.10
CA THR A 31 -36.18 -1.20 -10.44
C THR A 31 -36.55 -1.45 -11.91
N ARG A 32 -37.48 -0.65 -12.45
CA ARG A 32 -37.86 -0.68 -13.87
C ARG A 32 -36.71 -0.17 -14.75
N ASP A 33 -35.99 0.86 -14.32
CA ASP A 33 -34.85 1.41 -15.05
C ASP A 33 -33.61 0.50 -14.99
N ALA A 34 -33.31 -0.11 -13.85
CA ALA A 34 -32.24 -1.09 -13.72
C ALA A 34 -32.52 -2.34 -14.57
N ALA A 35 -33.75 -2.85 -14.56
CA ALA A 35 -34.17 -3.96 -15.42
C ALA A 35 -34.09 -3.59 -16.91
N ARG A 36 -34.48 -2.37 -17.30
CA ARG A 36 -34.35 -1.86 -18.68
C ARG A 36 -32.90 -1.67 -19.09
N ALA A 37 -32.03 -1.18 -18.21
CA ALA A 37 -30.60 -1.00 -18.49
C ALA A 37 -29.90 -2.36 -18.67
N ALA A 38 -30.16 -3.32 -17.77
CA ALA A 38 -29.67 -4.69 -17.90
C ALA A 38 -30.18 -5.37 -19.17
N SER A 39 -31.47 -5.22 -19.48
CA SER A 39 -32.07 -5.77 -20.72
C SER A 39 -31.46 -5.15 -21.99
N ARG A 40 -31.17 -3.84 -21.98
CA ARG A 40 -30.53 -3.15 -23.11
C ARG A 40 -29.07 -3.56 -23.27
N ALA A 41 -28.33 -3.75 -22.18
CA ALA A 41 -26.95 -4.24 -22.22
C ALA A 41 -26.89 -5.68 -22.76
N ALA A 42 -27.78 -6.55 -22.29
CA ALA A 42 -27.92 -7.91 -22.80
C ALA A 42 -28.33 -7.92 -24.29
N ALA A 43 -29.29 -7.09 -24.70
CA ALA A 43 -29.70 -6.98 -26.10
C ALA A 43 -28.57 -6.45 -27.00
N ALA A 44 -27.74 -5.51 -26.53
CA ALA A 44 -26.58 -5.04 -27.26
C ALA A 44 -25.53 -6.14 -27.46
N ALA A 45 -25.25 -6.93 -26.42
CA ALA A 45 -24.35 -8.09 -26.51
C ALA A 45 -24.89 -9.15 -27.49
N HIS A 46 -26.19 -9.44 -27.44
CA HIS A 46 -26.85 -10.35 -28.39
C HIS A 46 -26.85 -9.83 -29.83
N ALA A 47 -27.02 -8.53 -30.04
CA ALA A 47 -26.99 -7.93 -31.38
C ALA A 47 -25.60 -8.01 -32.02
N VAL A 48 -24.54 -7.86 -31.23
CA VAL A 48 -23.15 -8.06 -31.68
C VAL A 48 -22.94 -9.51 -32.10
N ASN A 49 -23.36 -10.48 -31.29
CA ASN A 49 -23.27 -11.91 -31.63
C ASN A 49 -24.11 -12.28 -32.87
N ALA A 50 -25.33 -11.76 -32.98
CA ALA A 50 -26.20 -12.02 -34.13
C ALA A 50 -25.65 -11.43 -35.43
N SER A 51 -25.07 -10.22 -35.38
CA SER A 51 -24.42 -9.60 -36.54
C SER A 51 -23.21 -10.41 -37.00
N ALA A 52 -22.43 -10.93 -36.06
CA ALA A 52 -21.30 -11.79 -36.36
C ALA A 52 -21.72 -13.13 -37.00
N HIS A 53 -22.79 -13.76 -36.50
CA HIS A 53 -23.35 -14.98 -37.11
C HIS A 53 -23.93 -14.73 -38.51
N ALA A 54 -24.60 -13.60 -38.74
CA ALA A 54 -25.16 -13.25 -40.05
C ALA A 54 -24.07 -13.04 -41.12
N VAL A 55 -22.93 -12.44 -40.75
CA VAL A 55 -21.78 -12.29 -41.67
C VAL A 55 -21.16 -13.66 -42.00
N ASN A 56 -21.05 -14.55 -41.02
CA ASN A 56 -20.59 -15.93 -41.27
C ASN A 56 -21.54 -16.75 -42.15
N ALA A 57 -22.85 -16.56 -42.00
CA ALA A 57 -23.85 -17.24 -42.82
C ALA A 57 -23.94 -16.68 -44.26
N ALA A 58 -23.58 -15.42 -44.46
CA ALA A 58 -23.57 -14.75 -45.76
C ALA A 58 -22.29 -15.02 -46.59
N ALA A 59 -21.30 -15.73 -46.04
CA ALA A 59 -20.12 -16.16 -46.79
C ALA A 59 -20.54 -17.10 -47.92
N PRO A 60 -20.42 -16.71 -49.20
CA PRO A 60 -20.94 -17.51 -50.30
C PRO A 60 -20.17 -18.83 -50.39
N ALA A 61 -20.91 -19.95 -50.37
CA ALA A 61 -20.40 -21.25 -50.74
C ALA A 61 -19.84 -21.16 -52.15
N ARG A 62 -18.51 -21.11 -52.25
CA ARG A 62 -17.80 -20.93 -53.51
C ARG A 62 -18.10 -22.15 -54.40
N PRO A 63 -18.75 -21.98 -55.57
CA PRO A 63 -18.98 -23.09 -56.47
C PRO A 63 -17.62 -23.61 -56.96
N ALA A 64 -17.35 -24.88 -56.67
CA ALA A 64 -16.16 -25.58 -57.12
C ALA A 64 -16.24 -25.79 -58.64
N GLY A 65 -15.81 -24.82 -59.44
CA GLY A 65 -15.84 -25.02 -60.89
C GLY A 65 -15.54 -23.86 -61.84
N THR A 66 -14.93 -22.75 -61.43
CA THR A 66 -14.54 -21.69 -62.40
C THR A 66 -13.04 -21.42 -62.39
N PRO A 67 -12.36 -21.52 -63.56
CA PRO A 67 -10.95 -21.21 -63.68
C PRO A 67 -10.69 -19.71 -63.63
N SER A 68 -9.53 -19.39 -63.06
CA SER A 68 -8.98 -18.09 -62.71
C SER A 68 -9.02 -17.04 -63.82
N PHE A 69 -9.65 -15.90 -63.51
CA PHE A 69 -9.17 -14.59 -63.96
C PHE A 69 -8.92 -13.74 -62.72
N ALA A 70 -7.70 -13.21 -62.63
CA ALA A 70 -7.17 -12.48 -61.49
C ALA A 70 -8.04 -11.24 -61.18
N ASN A 71 -8.78 -11.32 -60.08
CA ASN A 71 -9.42 -10.17 -59.46
C ASN A 71 -8.94 -10.13 -58.00
N PRO A 72 -8.39 -9.03 -57.46
CA PRO A 72 -7.85 -8.96 -56.09
C PRO A 72 -8.92 -8.97 -54.98
N ALA A 73 -10.17 -9.28 -55.31
CA ALA A 73 -11.28 -9.39 -54.36
C ALA A 73 -11.20 -10.51 -53.28
N PRO A 74 -10.46 -11.65 -53.42
CA PRO A 74 -10.56 -12.72 -52.43
C PRO A 74 -9.83 -12.45 -51.11
N VAL A 75 -8.91 -11.48 -51.07
CA VAL A 75 -8.15 -11.17 -49.83
C VAL A 75 -8.98 -10.36 -48.83
N VAL A 76 -9.86 -9.47 -49.31
CA VAL A 76 -10.68 -8.60 -48.45
C VAL A 76 -11.76 -9.40 -47.71
N ASN A 77 -12.35 -10.42 -48.36
CA ASN A 77 -13.37 -11.26 -47.74
C ASN A 77 -12.81 -12.21 -46.68
N ALA A 78 -11.59 -12.75 -46.87
CA ALA A 78 -10.94 -13.60 -45.87
C ALA A 78 -10.65 -12.79 -44.58
N SER A 79 -10.10 -11.58 -44.72
CA SER A 79 -9.84 -10.71 -43.55
C SER A 79 -11.09 -10.30 -42.78
N ALA A 80 -12.23 -10.15 -43.47
CA ALA A 80 -13.50 -9.84 -42.82
C ALA A 80 -14.06 -11.04 -42.04
N CYS A 81 -14.01 -12.24 -42.62
CA CYS A 81 -14.38 -13.47 -41.93
C CYS A 81 -13.48 -13.75 -40.71
N ASP A 82 -12.17 -13.53 -40.83
CA ASP A 82 -11.23 -13.72 -39.73
C ASP A 82 -11.47 -12.72 -38.59
N ALA A 83 -11.75 -11.45 -38.92
CA ALA A 83 -12.11 -10.44 -37.92
C ALA A 83 -13.44 -10.77 -37.20
N VAL A 84 -14.42 -11.28 -37.94
CA VAL A 84 -15.70 -11.73 -37.36
C VAL A 84 -15.49 -12.93 -36.44
N ASN A 85 -14.76 -13.95 -36.88
CA ASN A 85 -14.46 -15.13 -36.07
C ASN A 85 -13.66 -14.76 -34.81
N ALA A 86 -12.69 -13.86 -34.92
CA ALA A 86 -11.96 -13.32 -33.78
C ALA A 86 -12.89 -12.59 -32.80
N SER A 87 -13.85 -11.79 -33.31
CA SER A 87 -14.83 -11.09 -32.46
C SER A 87 -15.77 -12.04 -31.73
N VAL A 88 -16.25 -13.11 -32.38
CA VAL A 88 -17.10 -14.14 -31.76
C VAL A 88 -16.31 -14.90 -30.69
N SER A 89 -15.07 -15.28 -31.01
CA SER A 89 -14.20 -15.97 -30.07
C SER A 89 -13.92 -15.12 -28.84
N ALA A 90 -13.59 -13.84 -29.01
CA ALA A 90 -13.36 -12.91 -27.90
C ALA A 90 -14.62 -12.73 -27.03
N ALA A 91 -15.81 -12.63 -27.66
CA ALA A 91 -17.07 -12.55 -26.93
C ALA A 91 -17.39 -13.84 -26.15
N ALA A 92 -17.09 -15.01 -26.71
CA ALA A 92 -17.26 -16.30 -26.05
C ALA A 92 -16.31 -16.45 -24.84
N THR A 93 -15.05 -16.03 -24.99
CA THR A 93 -14.08 -16.02 -23.88
C THR A 93 -14.53 -15.07 -22.76
N ALA A 94 -14.93 -13.84 -23.09
CA ALA A 94 -15.43 -12.90 -22.09
C ALA A 94 -16.66 -13.44 -21.36
N ALA A 95 -17.58 -14.10 -22.08
CA ALA A 95 -18.75 -14.74 -21.48
C ALA A 95 -18.34 -15.89 -20.52
N ALA A 96 -17.35 -16.70 -20.89
CA ALA A 96 -16.84 -17.77 -20.03
C ALA A 96 -16.21 -17.22 -18.74
N ASP A 97 -15.41 -16.16 -18.83
CA ASP A 97 -14.81 -15.52 -17.65
C ASP A 97 -15.88 -14.93 -16.72
N ILE A 98 -16.88 -14.26 -17.28
CA ILE A 98 -18.02 -13.72 -16.52
C ILE A 98 -18.77 -14.86 -15.81
N TRP A 99 -19.11 -15.93 -16.53
CA TRP A 99 -19.81 -17.06 -15.94
C TRP A 99 -18.98 -17.77 -14.89
N SER A 100 -17.65 -17.85 -15.05
CA SER A 100 -16.77 -18.38 -14.02
C SER A 100 -16.85 -17.57 -12.72
N ALA A 101 -16.86 -16.23 -12.80
CA ALA A 101 -17.02 -15.38 -11.63
C ALA A 101 -18.41 -15.58 -10.99
N VAL A 102 -19.47 -15.56 -11.80
CA VAL A 102 -20.85 -15.80 -11.32
C VAL A 102 -21.00 -17.16 -10.65
N SER A 103 -20.40 -18.22 -11.20
CA SER A 103 -20.45 -19.56 -10.60
C SER A 103 -19.74 -19.61 -9.24
N LEU A 104 -18.64 -18.86 -9.06
CA LEU A 104 -17.98 -18.74 -7.77
C LEU A 104 -18.86 -17.98 -6.77
N ASP A 105 -19.52 -16.90 -7.20
CA ASP A 105 -20.46 -16.14 -6.37
C ASP A 105 -21.66 -17.00 -5.93
N VAL A 106 -22.22 -17.80 -6.84
CA VAL A 106 -23.31 -18.75 -6.55
C VAL A 106 -22.85 -19.79 -5.54
N ALA A 107 -21.71 -20.44 -5.79
CA ALA A 107 -21.15 -21.43 -4.87
C ALA A 107 -20.85 -20.81 -3.49
N PHE A 108 -20.40 -19.55 -3.44
CA PHE A 108 -20.17 -18.83 -2.20
C PHE A 108 -21.46 -18.67 -1.38
N ILE A 109 -22.57 -18.27 -2.03
CA ILE A 109 -23.88 -18.17 -1.38
C ILE A 109 -24.44 -19.55 -0.99
N GLU A 110 -24.34 -20.56 -1.87
CA GLU A 110 -24.81 -21.92 -1.60
C GLU A 110 -24.11 -22.57 -0.40
N ASN A 111 -22.86 -22.19 -0.14
CA ASN A 111 -22.10 -22.60 1.04
C ASN A 111 -22.47 -21.84 2.33
N GLY A 112 -23.53 -21.03 2.31
CA GLY A 112 -24.09 -20.37 3.48
C GLY A 112 -23.61 -18.94 3.71
N ALA A 113 -22.76 -18.40 2.84
CA ALA A 113 -22.29 -17.02 3.00
C ALA A 113 -23.38 -16.00 2.67
N SER A 114 -23.37 -14.87 3.38
CA SER A 114 -24.37 -13.83 3.19
C SER A 114 -24.16 -13.04 1.87
N PRO A 115 -25.23 -12.54 1.23
CA PRO A 115 -25.11 -11.63 0.09
C PRO A 115 -24.29 -10.37 0.37
N ILE A 116 -24.27 -9.91 1.63
CA ILE A 116 -23.48 -8.76 2.08
C ILE A 116 -21.98 -9.11 2.03
N THR A 117 -21.62 -10.31 2.50
CA THR A 117 -20.24 -10.81 2.43
C THR A 117 -19.79 -10.96 0.98
N LEU A 118 -20.67 -11.45 0.10
CA LEU A 118 -20.39 -11.56 -1.33
C LEU A 118 -20.12 -10.18 -1.95
N ALA A 119 -20.98 -9.20 -1.68
CA ALA A 119 -20.86 -7.84 -2.21
C ALA A 119 -19.61 -7.09 -1.72
N SER A 120 -18.95 -7.59 -0.69
CA SER A 120 -17.69 -7.09 -0.14
C SER A 120 -16.45 -7.79 -0.71
N GLN A 121 -16.63 -8.79 -1.58
CA GLN A 121 -15.51 -9.42 -2.29
C GLN A 121 -15.09 -8.59 -3.50
N ARG A 122 -13.90 -8.89 -4.01
CA ARG A 122 -13.46 -8.38 -5.31
C ARG A 122 -14.43 -8.85 -6.38
N LEU A 123 -14.79 -7.96 -7.31
CA LEU A 123 -15.63 -8.32 -8.45
C LEU A 123 -15.09 -9.52 -9.25
N TRP A 124 -13.76 -9.66 -9.30
CA TRP A 124 -13.08 -10.79 -9.90
C TRP A 124 -12.26 -11.53 -8.84
N PRO A 125 -12.77 -12.66 -8.29
CA PRO A 125 -12.11 -13.38 -7.20
C PRO A 125 -10.68 -13.80 -7.52
N ASN A 126 -10.41 -14.15 -8.79
CA ASN A 126 -9.10 -14.60 -9.27
C ASN A 126 -8.33 -13.53 -10.05
N GLY A 127 -8.69 -12.25 -9.88
CA GLY A 127 -8.16 -11.15 -10.67
C GLY A 127 -8.94 -10.90 -11.95
N ALA A 128 -8.94 -9.64 -12.41
CA ALA A 128 -9.68 -9.24 -13.60
C ALA A 128 -9.04 -9.85 -14.85
N PRO A 129 -9.84 -10.41 -15.79
CA PRO A 129 -9.32 -10.79 -17.09
C PRO A 129 -8.72 -9.59 -17.83
N SER A 130 -7.68 -9.82 -18.64
CA SER A 130 -6.99 -8.74 -19.38
C SER A 130 -7.92 -7.90 -20.24
N TRP A 131 -8.90 -8.53 -20.91
CA TRP A 131 -9.89 -7.80 -21.71
C TRP A 131 -10.74 -6.83 -20.86
N ALA A 132 -11.03 -7.19 -19.61
CA ALA A 132 -11.83 -6.37 -18.71
C ALA A 132 -11.01 -5.18 -18.19
N GLU A 133 -9.73 -5.40 -17.87
CA GLU A 133 -8.79 -4.32 -17.50
C GLU A 133 -8.59 -3.32 -18.65
N GLU A 134 -8.37 -3.83 -19.87
CA GLU A 134 -8.23 -3.01 -21.07
C GLU A 134 -9.51 -2.23 -21.39
N ALA A 135 -10.68 -2.89 -21.32
CA ALA A 135 -11.97 -2.25 -21.51
C ALA A 135 -12.22 -1.17 -20.46
N TRP A 136 -11.86 -1.41 -19.20
CA TRP A 136 -11.99 -0.43 -18.13
C TRP A 136 -11.05 0.76 -18.32
N LYS A 137 -9.78 0.51 -18.66
CA LYS A 137 -8.81 1.56 -19.00
C LYS A 137 -9.29 2.43 -20.16
N LYS A 138 -9.81 1.81 -21.22
CA LYS A 138 -10.37 2.49 -22.39
C LYS A 138 -11.63 3.28 -22.05
N LEU A 139 -12.51 2.77 -21.19
CA LEU A 139 -13.67 3.51 -20.74
C LEU A 139 -13.25 4.77 -19.99
N ARG A 140 -12.35 4.65 -19.00
CA ARG A 140 -11.83 5.79 -18.23
C ARG A 140 -11.21 6.87 -19.11
N SER A 141 -10.42 6.49 -20.12
CA SER A 141 -9.78 7.47 -21.02
C SER A 141 -10.75 8.20 -21.96
N ASN A 142 -11.97 7.67 -22.15
CA ASN A 142 -12.98 8.25 -23.04
C ASN A 142 -14.07 9.05 -22.30
N LEU A 143 -14.01 9.11 -20.97
CA LEU A 143 -14.95 9.92 -20.18
C LEU A 143 -14.48 11.40 -20.16
N PRO A 144 -15.38 12.37 -20.39
CA PRO A 144 -15.03 13.80 -20.32
C PRO A 144 -14.50 14.18 -18.93
N ALA A 145 -13.41 14.94 -18.87
CA ALA A 145 -12.78 15.29 -17.60
C ALA A 145 -13.61 16.31 -16.80
N GLU A 146 -14.34 17.18 -17.50
CA GLU A 146 -15.15 18.28 -17.02
C GLU A 146 -16.49 17.86 -16.38
N ASP A 147 -16.92 16.61 -16.61
CA ASP A 147 -18.23 16.10 -16.23
C ASP A 147 -18.25 15.37 -14.87
N ASN A 148 -17.17 15.48 -14.08
CA ASN A 148 -17.02 14.85 -12.76
C ASN A 148 -17.21 13.32 -12.76
N TRP A 149 -16.87 12.64 -13.86
CA TRP A 149 -17.01 11.18 -13.96
C TRP A 149 -16.15 10.40 -12.94
N GLN A 150 -15.19 11.07 -12.31
CA GLN A 150 -14.32 10.52 -11.29
C GLN A 150 -15.11 9.92 -10.11
N VAL A 151 -16.29 10.46 -9.78
CA VAL A 151 -17.13 9.90 -8.71
C VAL A 151 -17.52 8.45 -9.02
N TRP A 152 -17.86 8.14 -10.27
CA TRP A 152 -18.24 6.79 -10.70
C TRP A 152 -17.04 5.88 -10.94
N THR A 153 -15.94 6.43 -11.47
CA THR A 153 -14.74 5.62 -11.67
C THR A 153 -14.10 5.21 -10.36
N ASN A 154 -14.07 6.11 -9.37
CA ASN A 154 -13.59 5.81 -8.03
C ASN A 154 -14.49 4.78 -7.34
N TRP A 155 -15.82 4.95 -7.44
CA TRP A 155 -16.78 3.97 -6.94
C TRP A 155 -16.57 2.58 -7.56
N TYR A 156 -16.43 2.50 -8.89
CA TYR A 156 -16.23 1.23 -9.58
C TYR A 156 -14.86 0.60 -9.28
N ASP A 157 -13.79 1.41 -9.17
CA ASP A 157 -12.47 0.95 -8.74
C ASP A 157 -12.50 0.40 -7.29
N SER A 158 -13.35 0.95 -6.42
CA SER A 158 -13.60 0.37 -5.10
C SER A 158 -14.30 -0.98 -5.18
N VAL A 159 -15.37 -1.11 -5.99
CA VAL A 159 -16.06 -2.39 -6.22
C VAL A 159 -15.12 -3.45 -6.81
N LEU A 160 -14.27 -3.08 -7.78
CA LEU A 160 -13.26 -3.99 -8.35
C LEU A 160 -12.31 -4.55 -7.28
N ARG A 161 -11.93 -3.73 -6.30
CA ARG A 161 -11.02 -4.09 -5.22
C ARG A 161 -11.70 -4.76 -4.02
N GLY A 162 -13.03 -4.82 -4.00
CA GLY A 162 -13.80 -5.26 -2.84
C GLY A 162 -13.76 -4.27 -1.68
N VAL A 163 -13.52 -2.98 -1.95
CA VAL A 163 -13.51 -1.92 -0.93
C VAL A 163 -14.95 -1.49 -0.66
N HIS A 164 -15.33 -1.56 0.62
CA HIS A 164 -16.67 -1.22 1.07
C HIS A 164 -16.79 0.29 1.34
N LEU A 165 -17.78 0.94 0.73
CA LEU A 165 -18.14 2.33 1.03
C LEU A 165 -19.07 2.37 2.25
N SER A 166 -19.11 3.48 2.99
CA SER A 166 -20.10 3.61 4.07
C SER A 166 -21.52 3.54 3.50
N GLU A 167 -22.51 3.23 4.35
CA GLU A 167 -23.91 3.19 3.91
C GLU A 167 -24.36 4.54 3.33
N GLU A 168 -23.97 5.64 3.97
CA GLU A 168 -24.31 6.99 3.53
C GLU A 168 -23.65 7.33 2.19
N GLN A 169 -22.37 6.99 2.00
CA GLN A 169 -21.70 7.14 0.70
C GLN A 169 -22.40 6.34 -0.38
N SER A 170 -22.72 5.08 -0.11
CA SER A 170 -23.36 4.18 -1.05
C SER A 170 -24.76 4.67 -1.44
N LEU A 171 -25.51 5.18 -0.46
CA LEU A 171 -26.82 5.78 -0.69
C LEU A 171 -26.75 7.02 -1.58
N ILE A 172 -25.70 7.85 -1.50
CA ILE A 172 -25.55 9.01 -2.40
C ILE A 172 -25.57 8.55 -3.87
N TYR A 173 -24.81 7.50 -4.23
CA TYR A 173 -24.80 6.96 -5.59
C TYR A 173 -26.16 6.38 -6.01
N ALA A 174 -26.85 5.69 -5.11
CA ALA A 174 -28.13 5.04 -5.41
C ALA A 174 -29.34 5.99 -5.40
N THR A 175 -29.25 7.14 -4.71
CA THR A 175 -30.41 8.01 -4.41
C THR A 175 -30.42 9.34 -5.14
N VAL A 176 -29.47 9.58 -6.05
CA VAL A 176 -29.43 10.77 -6.91
C VAL A 176 -30.82 11.09 -7.45
N PRO A 177 -31.34 12.31 -7.21
CA PRO A 177 -32.69 12.67 -7.63
C PRO A 177 -32.88 12.53 -9.13
N GLU A 178 -34.07 12.09 -9.53
CA GLU A 178 -34.42 11.96 -10.95
C GLU A 178 -34.36 13.32 -11.68
N SER A 179 -34.68 14.42 -10.99
CA SER A 179 -34.53 15.77 -11.51
C SER A 179 -33.09 16.13 -11.86
N GLU A 180 -32.08 15.57 -11.18
CA GLU A 180 -30.67 15.80 -11.52
C GLU A 180 -30.25 14.92 -12.71
N TRP A 181 -30.74 13.67 -12.77
CA TRP A 181 -30.53 12.82 -13.94
C TRP A 181 -31.14 13.39 -15.22
N ASN A 182 -32.32 14.02 -15.13
CA ASN A 182 -33.01 14.63 -16.26
C ASN A 182 -32.25 15.85 -16.83
N LYS A 183 -31.37 16.49 -16.05
CA LYS A 183 -30.47 17.55 -16.52
C LYS A 183 -29.23 17.01 -17.25
N GLY A 184 -28.98 15.70 -17.16
CA GLY A 184 -27.88 15.00 -17.81
C GLY A 184 -26.81 14.49 -16.83
N PRO A 185 -25.87 13.66 -17.32
CA PRO A 185 -24.88 13.00 -16.46
C PRO A 185 -23.97 13.96 -15.68
N ALA A 186 -23.55 15.08 -16.28
CA ALA A 186 -22.71 16.06 -15.61
C ALA A 186 -23.37 16.64 -14.35
N ALA A 187 -24.66 16.94 -14.42
CA ALA A 187 -25.43 17.45 -13.28
C ALA A 187 -25.60 16.39 -12.18
N ALA A 188 -25.90 15.15 -12.55
CA ALA A 188 -25.98 14.02 -11.62
C ALA A 188 -24.62 13.76 -10.93
N ASN A 189 -23.52 13.79 -11.67
CA ASN A 189 -22.18 13.58 -11.16
C ASN A 189 -21.73 14.72 -10.22
N ALA A 190 -22.03 15.97 -10.58
CA ALA A 190 -21.77 17.13 -9.73
C ALA A 190 -22.57 17.06 -8.42
N TRP A 191 -23.83 16.59 -8.47
CA TRP A 191 -24.64 16.37 -7.28
C TRP A 191 -24.03 15.33 -6.35
N ILE A 192 -23.53 14.21 -6.90
CA ILE A 192 -22.83 13.18 -6.12
C ILE A 192 -21.57 13.76 -5.47
N ALA A 193 -20.75 14.47 -6.25
CA ALA A 193 -19.51 15.07 -5.77
C ALA A 193 -19.76 16.02 -4.58
N ALA A 194 -20.75 16.91 -4.71
CA ALA A 194 -21.12 17.84 -3.65
C ALA A 194 -21.60 17.12 -2.38
N ARG A 195 -22.38 16.04 -2.51
CA ARG A 195 -22.85 15.26 -1.35
C ARG A 195 -21.75 14.46 -0.66
N LEU A 196 -20.80 13.93 -1.41
CA LEU A 196 -19.61 13.27 -0.85
C LEU A 196 -18.72 14.28 -0.13
N GLU A 197 -18.57 15.49 -0.66
CA GLU A 197 -17.81 16.57 -0.03
C GLU A 197 -18.48 17.06 1.27
N GLU A 198 -19.81 17.26 1.25
CA GLU A 198 -20.58 17.58 2.46
C GLU A 198 -20.45 16.49 3.53
N LEU A 199 -20.48 15.22 3.12
CA LEU A 199 -20.29 14.09 4.02
C LEU A 199 -18.89 14.08 4.63
N GLY A 200 -17.86 14.39 3.84
CA GLY A 200 -16.47 14.50 4.33
C GLY A 200 -16.21 15.72 5.23
N LYS A 201 -17.05 16.76 5.16
CA LYS A 201 -16.97 17.96 6.04
C LYS A 201 -17.63 17.76 7.40
N LYS A 202 -18.54 16.80 7.53
CA LYS A 202 -19.06 16.38 8.83
C LYS A 202 -17.98 15.51 9.49
N GLY A 203 -17.37 16.02 10.55
CA GLY A 203 -16.37 15.28 11.32
C GLY A 203 -16.91 13.97 11.93
N PRO A 204 -16.03 13.15 12.53
CA PRO A 204 -16.29 11.74 12.88
C PRO A 204 -17.35 11.49 13.97
N ASP A 205 -17.95 12.52 14.57
CA ASP A 205 -18.85 12.34 15.72
C ASP A 205 -20.29 11.92 15.37
N GLU A 206 -20.68 11.86 14.08
CA GLU A 206 -22.05 11.47 13.70
C GLU A 206 -22.16 10.38 12.62
N VAL A 207 -21.04 9.82 12.12
CA VAL A 207 -21.07 8.93 10.93
C VAL A 207 -20.26 7.66 11.14
N PHE A 208 -20.79 6.68 11.88
CA PHE A 208 -20.25 5.32 11.88
C PHE A 208 -21.38 4.28 11.90
N ASP A 209 -22.05 4.11 10.76
CA ASP A 209 -22.73 2.86 10.39
C ASP A 209 -21.86 2.12 9.35
N VAL A 210 -20.81 1.47 9.85
CA VAL A 210 -20.05 0.45 9.09
C VAL A 210 -20.55 -0.91 9.59
N VAL A 211 -21.51 -1.49 8.89
CA VAL A 211 -21.97 -2.86 9.15
C VAL A 211 -20.85 -3.83 8.75
N ALA A 212 -20.02 -4.19 9.72
CA ALA A 212 -19.08 -5.30 9.58
C ALA A 212 -19.85 -6.61 9.35
N SER A 213 -19.34 -7.45 8.43
CA SER A 213 -19.92 -8.77 8.15
C SER A 213 -19.98 -9.61 9.45
N PRO A 214 -21.12 -10.25 9.79
CA PRO A 214 -21.31 -10.92 11.08
C PRO A 214 -20.29 -12.03 11.37
N GLU A 215 -19.71 -12.68 10.35
CA GLU A 215 -18.71 -13.74 10.53
C GLU A 215 -17.30 -13.23 10.82
N VAL A 216 -16.98 -11.97 10.49
CA VAL A 216 -15.68 -11.34 10.83
C VAL A 216 -15.74 -10.72 12.23
N LEU A 217 -16.93 -10.44 12.78
CA LEU A 217 -17.11 -9.82 14.10
C LEU A 217 -16.82 -10.76 15.27
N ASP A 218 -16.94 -12.08 15.12
CA ASP A 218 -16.86 -13.02 16.26
C ASP A 218 -15.44 -13.47 16.65
N LEU A 219 -14.42 -13.23 15.82
CA LEU A 219 -13.04 -13.52 16.19
C LEU A 219 -12.31 -12.21 16.52
N ALA A 220 -11.93 -12.06 17.79
CA ALA A 220 -11.04 -11.00 18.24
C ALA A 220 -9.74 -11.05 17.41
N PRO A 221 -9.26 -9.90 16.88
CA PRO A 221 -8.01 -9.87 16.14
C PRO A 221 -6.86 -10.42 17.02
N PRO A 222 -5.95 -11.25 16.48
CA PRO A 222 -4.91 -11.86 17.29
C PRO A 222 -4.01 -10.83 17.96
N PRO A 223 -3.45 -11.11 19.15
CA PRO A 223 -2.56 -10.17 19.82
C PRO A 223 -1.30 -9.91 18.98
N ALA A 224 -0.73 -8.71 19.14
CA ALA A 224 0.58 -8.38 18.57
C ALA A 224 1.65 -9.34 19.09
N VAL A 225 2.68 -9.60 18.28
CA VAL A 225 3.78 -10.49 18.64
C VAL A 225 4.57 -9.87 19.80
N GLU A 226 4.73 -10.61 20.88
CA GLU A 226 5.41 -10.12 22.09
C GLU A 226 6.92 -10.04 21.90
N ASN A 227 7.56 -9.17 22.67
CA ASN A 227 9.02 -9.03 22.76
C ASN A 227 9.75 -8.70 21.44
N VAL A 228 9.04 -8.31 20.40
CA VAL A 228 9.64 -7.80 19.15
C VAL A 228 10.06 -6.33 19.36
N PRO A 229 11.35 -6.00 19.20
CA PRO A 229 11.80 -4.61 19.27
C PRO A 229 11.35 -3.84 18.02
N SER A 230 11.25 -2.52 18.13
CA SER A 230 10.71 -1.65 17.08
C SER A 230 11.57 -0.40 16.96
N VAL A 231 11.74 0.12 15.75
CA VAL A 231 12.42 1.42 15.57
C VAL A 231 11.53 2.58 15.98
N PHE A 232 10.21 2.41 16.00
CA PHE A 232 9.28 3.45 16.46
C PHE A 232 8.49 3.03 17.69
N THR A 233 8.28 3.99 18.59
CA THR A 233 7.26 3.93 19.64
C THR A 233 6.05 4.71 19.17
N TYR A 234 4.85 4.17 19.42
CA TYR A 234 3.60 4.81 19.02
C TYR A 234 2.78 5.23 20.24
N GLY A 235 2.15 6.39 20.14
CA GLY A 235 1.26 6.95 21.15
C GLY A 235 0.06 7.64 20.51
N VAL A 236 -0.78 8.28 21.33
CA VAL A 236 -1.90 9.08 20.84
C VAL A 236 -1.57 10.56 21.02
N ASN A 237 -1.64 11.33 19.93
CA ASN A 237 -1.38 12.78 19.96
C ASN A 237 -2.61 13.58 20.44
N ALA A 238 -2.46 14.90 20.57
CA ALA A 238 -3.53 15.79 21.03
C ALA A 238 -4.76 15.83 20.12
N ALA A 239 -4.60 15.54 18.82
CA ALA A 239 -5.70 15.42 17.86
C ALA A 239 -6.41 14.06 17.98
N GLY A 240 -5.99 13.21 18.91
CA GLY A 240 -6.49 11.86 19.04
C GLY A 240 -6.10 11.01 17.84
N GLN A 241 -4.93 11.17 17.22
CA GLN A 241 -4.43 10.24 16.20
C GLN A 241 -3.35 9.34 16.80
N ILE A 242 -3.16 8.14 16.26
CA ILE A 242 -1.97 7.34 16.54
C ILE A 242 -0.79 8.02 15.83
N ASP A 243 0.25 8.35 16.59
CA ASP A 243 1.40 9.11 16.13
C ASP A 243 2.70 8.45 16.65
N ILE A 244 3.84 8.82 16.05
CA ILE A 244 5.15 8.45 16.56
C ILE A 244 5.39 9.24 17.85
N ALA A 245 5.57 8.52 18.95
CA ALA A 245 5.84 9.06 20.26
C ALA A 245 7.30 8.86 20.66
N SER A 246 7.75 9.71 21.58
CA SER A 246 9.06 9.61 22.21
C SER A 246 9.20 8.26 22.91
N GLY A 247 10.26 7.52 22.59
CA GLY A 247 10.52 6.20 23.16
C GLY A 247 12.00 5.97 23.50
N PRO A 248 12.38 4.74 23.85
CA PRO A 248 13.77 4.38 24.17
C PRO A 248 14.76 4.76 23.06
N GLN A 249 14.31 4.79 21.80
CA GLN A 249 15.10 5.20 20.65
C GLN A 249 15.42 6.71 20.61
N ASN A 250 14.76 7.52 21.44
CA ASN A 250 14.99 8.97 21.59
C ASN A 250 15.64 9.30 22.93
N LEU A 251 15.39 8.48 23.95
CA LEU A 251 15.70 8.79 25.33
C LEU A 251 17.02 8.13 25.76
N PRO A 252 18.08 8.91 26.02
CA PRO A 252 19.33 8.36 26.53
C PRO A 252 19.17 7.89 27.98
N PHE A 253 19.88 6.82 28.32
CA PHE A 253 20.13 6.43 29.70
C PHE A 253 21.22 7.33 30.31
N ILE A 254 20.83 8.14 31.30
CA ILE A 254 21.71 9.05 32.03
C ILE A 254 21.95 8.47 33.43
N ALA A 255 23.08 7.77 33.59
CA ALA A 255 23.40 7.06 34.83
C ALA A 255 23.79 8.00 35.99
N HIS A 256 24.50 9.09 35.68
CA HIS A 256 25.00 10.03 36.68
C HIS A 256 24.67 11.49 36.36
N PRO A 257 24.50 12.35 37.39
CA PRO A 257 24.39 13.79 37.19
C PRO A 257 25.60 14.35 36.43
N GLY A 258 25.36 15.01 35.29
CA GLY A 258 26.40 15.54 34.40
C GLY A 258 26.59 14.77 33.10
N ASP A 259 26.14 13.51 33.05
CA ASP A 259 26.18 12.67 31.84
C ASP A 259 25.29 13.25 30.73
N GLU A 260 24.22 13.96 31.08
CA GLU A 260 23.36 14.64 30.10
C GLU A 260 24.12 15.71 29.28
N ALA A 261 25.03 16.45 29.94
CA ALA A 261 25.88 17.43 29.25
C ALA A 261 26.99 16.75 28.44
N VAL A 262 27.41 15.55 28.82
CA VAL A 262 28.35 14.73 28.03
C VAL A 262 27.63 14.19 26.79
N HIS A 263 26.46 13.57 26.96
CA HIS A 263 25.60 13.08 25.90
C HIS A 263 25.29 14.16 24.86
N ARG A 264 24.81 15.34 25.30
CA ARG A 264 24.56 16.48 24.38
C ARG A 264 25.80 16.90 23.60
N ARG A 265 26.98 16.94 24.24
CA ARG A 265 28.24 17.26 23.56
C ARG A 265 28.62 16.18 22.55
N TRP A 266 28.35 14.91 22.83
CA TRP A 266 28.67 13.80 21.94
C TRP A 266 27.72 13.75 20.74
N LEU A 267 26.42 14.00 20.94
CA LEU A 267 25.45 14.20 19.85
C LEU A 267 25.89 15.34 18.92
N ASP A 268 26.21 16.51 19.49
CA ASP A 268 26.67 17.67 18.72
C ASP A 268 27.99 17.39 18.00
N ALA A 269 28.93 16.68 18.63
CA ALA A 269 30.18 16.27 18.01
C ALA A 269 29.96 15.32 16.83
N ALA A 270 29.14 14.28 17.02
CA ALA A 270 28.83 13.31 15.97
C ALA A 270 28.15 14.00 14.77
N ARG A 271 27.16 14.86 15.04
CA ARG A 271 26.46 15.66 14.02
C ARG A 271 27.43 16.53 13.23
N LYS A 272 28.26 17.34 13.91
CA LYS A 272 29.24 18.22 13.27
C LYS A 272 30.28 17.47 12.46
N LEU A 273 30.72 16.29 12.91
CA LEU A 273 31.65 15.46 12.16
C LEU A 273 31.00 14.95 10.86
N ALA A 274 29.76 14.43 10.95
CA ALA A 274 29.01 13.96 9.80
C ALA A 274 28.73 15.08 8.79
N ASP A 275 28.20 16.22 9.25
CA ASP A 275 27.90 17.40 8.41
C ASP A 275 29.13 17.91 7.66
N ARG A 276 30.28 17.97 8.33
CA ARG A 276 31.54 18.41 7.71
C ARG A 276 32.01 17.41 6.65
N LEU A 277 31.93 16.12 6.93
CA LEU A 277 32.26 15.07 5.96
C LEU A 277 31.35 15.14 4.73
N ALA A 278 30.03 15.24 4.94
CA ALA A 278 29.05 15.37 3.86
C ALA A 278 29.28 16.64 3.04
N SER A 279 29.57 17.77 3.69
CA SER A 279 29.89 19.03 3.03
C SER A 279 31.17 18.94 2.19
N ASP A 280 32.19 18.22 2.65
CA ASP A 280 33.44 18.05 1.90
C ASP A 280 33.26 17.13 0.69
N LEU A 281 32.43 16.08 0.80
CA LEU A 281 32.03 15.25 -0.33
C LEU A 281 31.21 16.04 -1.35
N LYS A 282 30.27 16.89 -0.88
CA LYS A 282 29.50 17.79 -1.74
C LYS A 282 30.40 18.78 -2.49
N ALA A 283 31.45 19.26 -1.83
CA ALA A 283 32.47 20.13 -2.42
C ALA A 283 33.53 19.35 -3.25
N GLN A 284 33.34 18.04 -3.46
CA GLN A 284 34.25 17.16 -4.19
C GLN A 284 35.70 17.20 -3.70
N LYS A 285 35.92 17.42 -2.39
CA LYS A 285 37.28 17.42 -1.80
C LYS A 285 37.89 16.02 -1.74
N PHE A 286 37.07 14.98 -1.81
CA PHE A 286 37.47 13.59 -1.85
C PHE A 286 36.75 12.89 -3.01
N ASN A 287 37.46 12.01 -3.70
CA ASN A 287 36.86 11.10 -4.66
C ASN A 287 36.40 9.85 -3.90
N ALA A 288 35.15 9.84 -3.45
CA ALA A 288 34.55 8.73 -2.75
C ALA A 288 33.15 8.48 -3.32
N ASN A 289 32.64 7.26 -3.12
CA ASN A 289 31.31 6.85 -3.56
C ASN A 289 30.23 7.84 -3.08
N GLN A 290 29.31 8.23 -3.96
CA GLN A 290 28.21 9.15 -3.64
C GLN A 290 27.37 8.63 -2.46
N GLN A 291 27.29 7.31 -2.29
CA GLN A 291 26.60 6.67 -1.17
C GLN A 291 27.13 7.16 0.18
N TYR A 292 28.42 7.47 0.35
CA TYR A 292 28.92 8.03 1.62
C TYR A 292 28.20 9.32 2.02
N ARG A 293 27.99 10.22 1.05
CA ARG A 293 27.36 11.50 1.33
C ARG A 293 25.89 11.32 1.69
N GLU A 294 25.16 10.54 0.90
CA GLU A 294 23.73 10.27 1.12
C GLU A 294 23.49 9.71 2.52
N ARG A 295 24.34 8.77 2.95
CA ARG A 295 24.30 8.16 4.27
C ARG A 295 24.66 9.12 5.40
N LEU A 296 25.61 10.02 5.20
CA LEU A 296 25.95 11.04 6.19
C LEU A 296 24.84 12.09 6.34
N ASP A 297 24.24 12.52 5.22
CA ASP A 297 23.10 13.45 5.22
C ASP A 297 21.90 12.81 5.96
N GLN A 298 21.62 11.52 5.70
CA GLN A 298 20.55 10.79 6.38
C GLN A 298 20.86 10.53 7.86
N TYR A 299 22.09 10.14 8.19
CA TYR A 299 22.54 10.00 9.58
C TYR A 299 22.26 11.27 10.39
N VAL A 300 22.54 12.46 9.82
CA VAL A 300 22.30 13.74 10.50
C VAL A 300 20.80 13.99 10.69
N ALA A 301 19.98 13.65 9.70
CA ALA A 301 18.53 13.78 9.79
C ALA A 301 17.95 12.85 10.88
N ASP A 302 18.46 11.64 10.98
CA ASP A 302 17.99 10.64 11.94
C ASP A 302 18.60 10.81 13.33
N LEU A 303 19.75 11.46 13.49
CA LEU A 303 20.38 11.58 14.79
C LEU A 303 19.45 12.35 15.77
N PRO A 304 19.25 11.87 17.01
CA PRO A 304 18.47 12.58 18.01
C PRO A 304 18.86 14.06 18.14
N SER A 305 17.87 14.94 18.05
CA SER A 305 18.02 16.39 18.17
C SER A 305 17.35 16.93 19.44
N SER A 306 16.32 16.22 19.90
CA SER A 306 15.56 16.47 21.12
C SER A 306 14.97 15.15 21.65
N THR A 307 14.17 15.21 22.72
CA THR A 307 13.46 14.02 23.24
C THR A 307 12.39 13.51 22.29
N ASP A 308 11.91 14.32 21.34
CA ASP A 308 10.74 14.03 20.50
C ASP A 308 11.09 13.99 19.00
N ASP A 309 12.38 14.13 18.68
CA ASP A 309 12.89 14.24 17.31
C ASP A 309 14.22 13.51 17.12
N GLY A 310 14.38 12.91 15.94
CA GLY A 310 15.41 11.92 15.60
C GLY A 310 15.12 10.51 16.15
N ASN A 311 16.05 9.59 15.94
CA ASN A 311 15.96 8.17 16.26
C ASN A 311 17.36 7.53 16.21
N ILE A 312 17.90 7.14 17.37
CA ILE A 312 19.26 6.58 17.44
C ILE A 312 19.40 5.27 16.66
N VAL A 313 18.34 4.48 16.55
CA VAL A 313 18.39 3.17 15.86
C VAL A 313 18.48 3.36 14.34
N LEU A 314 17.80 4.38 13.80
CA LEU A 314 17.92 4.76 12.39
C LEU A 314 19.30 5.37 12.12
N ALA A 315 19.76 6.29 12.97
CA ALA A 315 21.12 6.85 12.85
C ALA A 315 22.20 5.77 12.92
N ASP A 316 22.05 4.78 13.80
CA ASP A 316 22.95 3.62 13.87
C ASP A 316 22.91 2.75 12.60
N ALA A 317 21.73 2.57 12.00
CA ALA A 317 21.62 1.87 10.72
C ALA A 317 22.45 2.57 9.62
N GLU A 318 22.38 3.89 9.54
CA GLU A 318 23.19 4.68 8.59
C GLU A 318 24.70 4.60 8.90
N ALA A 319 25.07 4.66 10.19
CA ALA A 319 26.47 4.52 10.61
C ALA A 319 27.05 3.13 10.30
N ARG A 320 26.25 2.06 10.43
CA ARG A 320 26.67 0.70 10.02
C ARG A 320 26.75 0.53 8.51
N ALA A 321 25.88 1.18 7.75
CA ALA A 321 26.00 1.22 6.29
C ALA A 321 27.32 1.89 5.88
N LEU A 322 27.66 3.03 6.51
CA LEU A 322 28.95 3.71 6.32
C LEU A 322 30.15 2.85 6.72
N HIS A 323 30.06 2.11 7.84
CA HIS A 323 31.08 1.17 8.27
C HIS A 323 31.29 0.04 7.25
N SER A 324 30.20 -0.52 6.72
CA SER A 324 30.25 -1.59 5.71
C SER A 324 30.86 -1.11 4.39
N LEU A 325 30.49 0.09 3.94
CA LEU A 325 31.11 0.74 2.78
C LEU A 325 32.61 0.94 3.02
N PHE A 326 32.98 1.45 4.19
CA PHE A 326 34.39 1.65 4.54
C PHE A 326 35.17 0.33 4.51
N LEU A 327 34.64 -0.76 5.06
CA LEU A 327 35.25 -2.09 4.95
C LEU A 327 35.42 -2.54 3.49
N ALA A 328 34.39 -2.35 2.65
CA ALA A 328 34.42 -2.77 1.25
C ALA A 328 35.44 -1.99 0.40
N GLU A 329 35.59 -0.69 0.68
CA GLU A 329 36.44 0.22 -0.09
C GLU A 329 37.77 0.56 0.64
N THR A 330 38.15 -0.20 1.66
CA THR A 330 39.28 0.13 2.55
C THR A 330 40.61 0.33 1.78
N SER A 331 40.85 -0.40 0.70
CA SER A 331 42.07 -0.25 -0.12
C SER A 331 42.04 0.90 -1.13
N ALA A 332 40.86 1.44 -1.44
CA ALA A 332 40.66 2.48 -2.46
C ALA A 332 40.36 3.86 -1.85
N LEU A 333 39.98 3.92 -0.57
CA LEU A 333 39.61 5.16 0.09
C LEU A 333 40.79 6.12 0.27
N ASN A 334 40.55 7.42 0.05
CA ASN A 334 41.51 8.47 0.38
C ASN A 334 41.85 8.45 1.89
N GLU A 335 43.14 8.50 2.24
CA GLU A 335 43.61 8.41 3.63
C GLU A 335 43.01 9.50 4.54
N GLY A 336 42.90 10.74 4.04
CA GLY A 336 42.31 11.86 4.79
C GLY A 336 40.80 11.70 5.02
N PHE A 337 40.08 11.15 4.03
CA PHE A 337 38.67 10.80 4.18
C PHE A 337 38.49 9.63 5.14
N ALA A 338 39.26 8.56 4.98
CA ALA A 338 39.23 7.37 5.82
C ALA A 338 39.49 7.69 7.30
N ALA A 339 40.50 8.52 7.60
CA ALA A 339 40.80 8.95 8.97
C ALA A 339 39.63 9.70 9.62
N ARG A 340 38.95 10.57 8.85
CA ARG A 340 37.82 11.36 9.35
C ARG A 340 36.56 10.53 9.50
N LEU A 341 36.30 9.63 8.55
CA LEU A 341 35.20 8.68 8.64
C LEU A 341 35.38 7.75 9.85
N LYS A 342 36.61 7.28 10.10
CA LYS A 342 36.95 6.52 11.31
C LYS A 342 36.62 7.31 12.58
N ALA A 343 37.08 8.56 12.70
CA ALA A 343 36.82 9.40 13.87
C ALA A 343 35.32 9.67 14.09
N PHE A 344 34.57 9.84 13.00
CA PHE A 344 33.11 9.92 13.06
C PHE A 344 32.49 8.64 13.63
N LEU A 345 32.87 7.47 13.09
CA LEU A 345 32.34 6.17 13.54
C LEU A 345 32.69 5.90 15.01
N GLU A 346 33.91 6.21 15.45
CA GLU A 346 34.33 6.10 16.85
C GLU A 346 33.46 6.98 17.77
N THR A 347 33.16 8.20 17.34
CA THR A 347 32.30 9.13 18.10
C THR A 347 30.87 8.60 18.18
N HIS A 348 30.32 8.07 17.09
CA HIS A 348 28.99 7.47 17.09
C HIS A 348 28.93 6.19 17.94
N PHE A 349 29.92 5.32 17.85
CA PHE A 349 29.94 4.09 18.66
C PHE A 349 30.08 4.38 20.15
N ALA A 350 30.81 5.42 20.52
CA ALA A 350 30.83 5.91 21.90
C ALA A 350 29.45 6.42 22.34
N LEU A 351 28.71 7.12 21.46
CA LEU A 351 27.35 7.59 21.74
C LEU A 351 26.37 6.45 22.04
N LEU A 352 26.54 5.26 21.44
CA LEU A 352 25.66 4.11 21.68
C LEU A 352 25.64 3.64 23.13
N ALA A 353 26.67 3.96 23.93
CA ALA A 353 26.69 3.65 25.37
C ALA A 353 25.54 4.33 26.15
N PHE A 354 25.03 5.47 25.66
CA PHE A 354 23.84 6.12 26.24
C PHE A 354 22.52 5.45 25.84
N TYR A 355 22.54 4.48 24.94
CA TYR A 355 21.36 3.77 24.45
C TYR A 355 21.52 2.25 24.58
N GLU A 356 22.38 1.82 25.50
CA GLU A 356 22.89 0.45 25.55
C GLU A 356 21.78 -0.60 25.63
N ASP A 357 20.79 -0.42 26.50
CA ASP A 357 19.69 -1.37 26.69
C ASP A 357 18.88 -1.58 25.40
N GLU A 358 18.52 -0.49 24.71
CA GLU A 358 17.73 -0.55 23.48
C GLU A 358 18.56 -1.16 22.34
N MET A 359 19.81 -0.72 22.18
CA MET A 359 20.70 -1.22 21.14
C MET A 359 21.02 -2.70 21.33
N GLN A 360 21.32 -3.13 22.56
CA GLN A 360 21.56 -4.54 22.89
C GLN A 360 20.32 -5.39 22.59
N ARG A 361 19.13 -4.94 23.02
CA ARG A 361 17.88 -5.66 22.77
C ARG A 361 17.60 -5.82 21.28
N PHE A 362 17.73 -4.72 20.52
CA PHE A 362 17.49 -4.70 19.08
C PHE A 362 18.46 -5.64 18.34
N HIS A 363 19.75 -5.59 18.66
CA HIS A 363 20.76 -6.43 18.02
C HIS A 363 20.69 -7.89 18.44
N ALA A 364 20.40 -8.18 19.71
CA ALA A 364 20.22 -9.55 20.18
C ALA A 364 19.08 -10.25 19.44
N ALA A 365 17.96 -9.54 19.23
CA ALA A 365 16.84 -10.04 18.45
C ALA A 365 17.21 -10.30 16.98
N ALA A 366 17.99 -9.42 16.36
CA ALA A 366 18.46 -9.60 14.97
C ALA A 366 19.43 -10.78 14.81
N LYS A 367 20.24 -11.10 15.83
CA LYS A 367 21.17 -12.25 15.82
C LYS A 367 20.49 -13.59 16.10
N LYS A 368 19.49 -13.61 16.99
CA LYS A 368 18.81 -14.85 17.45
C LYS A 368 17.89 -15.44 16.38
N GLY A 369 17.35 -14.63 15.47
CA GLY A 369 16.45 -15.08 14.41
C GLY A 369 17.15 -15.82 13.26
N SER A 370 16.79 -17.08 13.03
CA SER A 370 17.06 -17.75 11.75
C SER A 370 16.11 -17.19 10.68
N LEU A 371 16.54 -16.11 10.04
CA LEU A 371 15.78 -15.46 8.96
C LEU A 371 15.93 -16.21 7.63
N ALA A 372 15.65 -17.52 7.64
CA ALA A 372 15.75 -18.35 6.45
C ALA A 372 14.67 -17.99 5.42
N ALA A 373 13.50 -17.53 5.87
CA ALA A 373 12.43 -17.07 5.00
C ALA A 373 12.68 -15.63 4.50
N PRO A 374 12.38 -15.32 3.22
CA PRO A 374 12.48 -13.97 2.71
C PRO A 374 11.50 -13.04 3.43
N PHE A 375 11.92 -11.79 3.64
CA PHE A 375 11.06 -10.79 4.27
C PHE A 375 9.87 -10.45 3.35
N PRO A 376 8.61 -10.48 3.85
CA PRO A 376 7.41 -10.37 3.01
C PRO A 376 7.11 -8.92 2.61
N ARG A 377 7.90 -8.37 1.66
CA ARG A 377 7.78 -6.98 1.20
C ARG A 377 6.41 -6.61 0.64
N GLU A 378 5.73 -7.53 -0.03
CA GLU A 378 4.36 -7.27 -0.52
C GLU A 378 3.36 -7.05 0.61
N ALA A 379 3.52 -7.76 1.73
CA ALA A 379 2.65 -7.59 2.90
C ALA A 379 2.88 -6.22 3.55
N VAL A 380 4.13 -5.75 3.54
CA VAL A 380 4.52 -4.43 4.02
C VAL A 380 3.84 -3.33 3.20
N GLN A 381 3.93 -3.40 1.86
CA GLN A 381 3.25 -2.46 0.96
C GLN A 381 1.72 -2.45 1.14
N LYS A 382 1.13 -3.62 1.41
CA LYS A 382 -0.32 -3.73 1.66
C LYS A 382 -0.70 -3.10 3.00
N VAL A 383 0.12 -3.27 4.05
CA VAL A 383 -0.09 -2.60 5.34
C VAL A 383 0.08 -1.09 5.20
N ASP A 384 1.09 -0.63 4.48
CA ASP A 384 1.29 0.80 4.18
C ASP A 384 0.07 1.41 3.48
N ALA A 385 -0.52 0.70 2.52
CA ALA A 385 -1.74 1.15 1.87
C ALA A 385 -2.92 1.31 2.83
N VAL A 386 -3.03 0.44 3.85
CA VAL A 386 -4.06 0.56 4.92
C VAL A 386 -3.77 1.78 5.76
N ILE A 387 -2.52 2.00 6.16
CA ILE A 387 -2.12 3.15 6.97
C ILE A 387 -2.39 4.45 6.20
N ASP A 388 -1.96 4.54 4.95
CA ASP A 388 -2.18 5.70 4.09
C ASP A 388 -3.68 5.97 3.86
N ALA A 389 -4.51 4.94 3.73
CA ALA A 389 -5.97 5.09 3.61
C ALA A 389 -6.63 5.66 4.87
N HIS A 390 -6.00 5.49 6.03
CA HIS A 390 -6.47 5.98 7.33
C HIS A 390 -5.65 7.17 7.86
N THR A 391 -4.79 7.77 7.03
CA THR A 391 -4.07 9.01 7.31
C THR A 391 -4.79 10.18 6.62
N PRO A 392 -5.07 11.31 7.31
CA PRO A 392 -4.68 11.65 8.68
C PRO A 392 -5.74 11.31 9.74
N THR A 393 -6.78 10.54 9.41
CA THR A 393 -7.95 10.42 10.30
C THR A 393 -7.68 9.60 11.57
N VAL A 394 -6.94 8.50 11.43
CA VAL A 394 -6.56 7.60 12.54
C VAL A 394 -5.08 7.68 12.82
N PHE A 395 -4.26 7.76 11.77
CA PHE A 395 -2.81 7.89 11.88
C PHE A 395 -2.38 9.31 11.57
N ALA A 396 -1.41 9.82 12.32
CA ALA A 396 -0.75 11.07 11.97
C ALA A 396 0.16 10.86 10.73
N PRO A 397 0.37 11.89 9.88
CA PRO A 397 1.22 11.77 8.69
C PRO A 397 2.63 11.23 8.97
N ARG A 398 3.19 11.55 10.14
CA ARG A 398 4.50 11.07 10.59
C ARG A 398 4.60 9.54 10.67
N VAL A 399 3.50 8.83 10.90
CA VAL A 399 3.48 7.35 10.94
C VAL A 399 3.81 6.77 9.56
N SER A 400 3.09 7.24 8.53
CA SER A 400 3.34 6.84 7.14
C SER A 400 4.75 7.21 6.69
N GLU A 401 5.22 8.42 7.03
CA GLU A 401 6.56 8.89 6.69
C GLU A 401 7.65 8.06 7.39
N GLY A 402 7.49 7.79 8.69
CA GLY A 402 8.45 7.00 9.47
C GLY A 402 8.58 5.57 8.97
N LEU A 403 7.47 4.90 8.63
CA LEU A 403 7.53 3.54 8.06
C LEU A 403 8.27 3.51 6.72
N LYS A 404 7.99 4.48 5.83
CA LYS A 404 8.71 4.64 4.56
C LYS A 404 10.21 4.88 4.78
N GLU A 405 10.59 5.60 5.84
CA GLU A 405 11.99 5.79 6.22
C GLU A 405 12.65 4.48 6.67
N ALA A 406 11.99 3.72 7.56
CA ALA A 406 12.48 2.41 7.99
C ALA A 406 12.60 1.41 6.81
N GLU A 407 11.76 1.57 5.79
CA GLU A 407 11.74 0.79 4.56
C GLU A 407 12.70 1.27 3.47
N ARG A 408 13.48 2.33 3.69
CA ARG A 408 14.42 2.79 2.66
C ARG A 408 15.48 1.72 2.40
N GLU A 409 15.60 1.26 1.15
CA GLU A 409 16.61 0.27 0.79
C GLU A 409 18.01 0.85 0.86
N ALA A 410 18.98 0.01 1.25
CA ALA A 410 20.36 0.34 0.98
C ALA A 410 20.66 0.20 -0.51
N PRO A 411 21.23 1.23 -1.17
CA PRO A 411 21.75 1.06 -2.51
C PRO A 411 22.77 -0.08 -2.49
N LYS A 412 22.70 -0.94 -3.52
CA LYS A 412 23.65 -2.04 -3.67
C LYS A 412 25.04 -1.44 -3.87
N ILE A 413 26.02 -2.02 -3.17
CA ILE A 413 27.42 -1.65 -3.30
C ILE A 413 27.91 -2.22 -4.64
N GLU A 414 27.89 -1.41 -5.69
CA GLU A 414 28.60 -1.71 -6.93
C GLU A 414 29.98 -1.10 -6.83
N LEU A 415 30.99 -1.97 -6.78
CA LEU A 415 32.40 -1.56 -6.71
C LEU A 415 32.87 -1.19 -8.12
N GLU A 416 33.32 0.05 -8.30
CA GLU A 416 34.06 0.46 -9.50
C GLU A 416 35.53 0.04 -9.36
N PRO A 417 36.20 -0.51 -10.40
CA PRO A 417 37.59 -0.94 -10.30
C PRO A 417 38.61 0.21 -10.48
N GLU A 418 39.79 0.03 -9.86
CA GLU A 418 41.08 0.79 -9.96
C GLU A 418 41.19 2.06 -9.07
N ASP A 419 42.27 2.36 -8.33
CA ASP A 419 43.72 2.25 -8.61
C ASP A 419 44.60 2.19 -7.31
N LEU A 420 45.88 1.77 -7.44
CA LEU A 420 46.81 1.22 -6.41
C LEU A 420 47.57 2.22 -5.47
N ARG A 421 47.89 1.81 -4.21
CA ARG A 421 49.27 1.54 -3.65
C ARG A 421 49.37 1.50 -2.10
N ALA A 422 50.34 0.72 -1.64
CA ALA A 422 50.54 0.21 -0.27
C ALA A 422 51.04 1.22 0.78
N LYS A 423 50.15 1.53 1.73
CA LYS A 423 50.37 1.56 3.19
C LYS A 423 49.26 0.69 3.80
N ALA A 424 49.43 0.18 5.02
CA ALA A 424 48.33 -0.55 5.68
C ALA A 424 47.11 0.39 5.71
N PRO A 425 46.00 0.05 5.02
CA PRO A 425 44.90 0.97 4.86
C PRO A 425 44.24 1.22 6.22
N ILE A 426 43.76 2.44 6.44
CA ILE A 426 43.04 2.79 7.67
C ILE A 426 41.78 1.94 7.72
N GLN A 427 41.69 1.09 8.74
CA GLN A 427 40.54 0.23 8.98
C GLN A 427 39.45 1.00 9.75
N PRO A 428 38.17 0.70 9.50
CA PRO A 428 37.09 1.19 10.36
C PRO A 428 37.24 0.66 11.79
N PRO A 429 36.69 1.36 12.80
CA PRO A 429 36.72 0.89 14.17
C PRO A 429 35.85 -0.37 14.33
N PRO A 430 36.16 -1.27 15.28
CA PRO A 430 35.32 -2.44 15.53
C PRO A 430 33.92 -1.99 16.01
N TYR A 431 32.87 -2.62 15.49
CA TYR A 431 31.50 -2.31 15.90
C TYR A 431 31.18 -2.91 17.28
N PRO A 432 30.65 -2.15 18.25
CA PRO A 432 30.49 -2.60 19.65
C PRO A 432 29.61 -3.84 19.81
N TYR A 433 28.59 -4.00 18.96
CA TYR A 433 27.64 -5.11 19.05
C TYR A 433 27.94 -6.25 18.07
N GLY A 434 29.10 -6.26 17.41
CA GLY A 434 29.54 -7.30 16.46
C GLY A 434 28.75 -7.37 15.15
N ASP A 435 29.08 -8.33 14.27
CA ASP A 435 28.61 -8.40 12.87
C ASP A 435 27.13 -8.81 12.70
N ALA A 436 26.19 -8.07 13.29
CA ALA A 436 24.79 -8.21 12.93
C ALA A 436 24.61 -7.69 11.48
N GLU A 437 24.28 -8.59 10.55
CA GLU A 437 24.03 -8.22 9.15
C GLU A 437 23.00 -7.08 9.08
N TYR A 438 23.40 -5.98 8.45
CA TYR A 438 22.58 -4.78 8.30
C TYR A 438 21.16 -5.10 7.81
N GLU A 439 21.06 -5.93 6.77
CA GLU A 439 19.79 -6.35 6.20
C GLU A 439 18.87 -7.06 7.20
N LYS A 440 19.43 -7.86 8.12
CA LYS A 440 18.64 -8.56 9.15
C LYS A 440 18.08 -7.56 10.17
N THR A 441 18.92 -6.66 10.67
CA THR A 441 18.48 -5.60 11.60
C THR A 441 17.41 -4.69 11.00
N ARG A 442 17.53 -4.34 9.71
CA ARG A 442 16.54 -3.51 9.00
C ARG A 442 15.19 -4.21 8.84
N ARG A 443 15.18 -5.46 8.37
CA ARG A 443 13.93 -6.25 8.24
C ARG A 443 13.21 -6.40 9.58
N LEU A 444 13.99 -6.60 10.65
CA LEU A 444 13.45 -6.61 12.01
C LEU A 444 12.89 -5.24 12.41
N GLY A 445 13.56 -4.13 12.08
CA GLY A 445 13.08 -2.78 12.34
C GLY A 445 11.74 -2.47 11.67
N VAL A 446 11.58 -2.79 10.37
CA VAL A 446 10.32 -2.59 9.64
C VAL A 446 9.20 -3.46 10.22
N GLY A 447 9.43 -4.78 10.34
CA GLY A 447 8.43 -5.69 10.89
C GLY A 447 8.05 -5.33 12.33
N GLY A 448 9.04 -5.00 13.16
CA GLY A 448 8.86 -4.55 14.54
C GLY A 448 8.03 -3.28 14.65
N SER A 449 8.24 -2.33 13.74
CA SER A 449 7.46 -1.09 13.67
C SER A 449 6.01 -1.33 13.31
N ILE A 450 5.74 -2.19 12.32
CA ILE A 450 4.38 -2.58 11.97
C ILE A 450 3.70 -3.31 13.14
N ASN A 451 4.43 -4.18 13.84
CA ASN A 451 3.90 -4.89 15.00
C ASN A 451 3.64 -3.97 16.21
N ALA A 452 4.49 -2.97 16.43
CA ALA A 452 4.29 -1.95 17.45
C ALA A 452 3.10 -1.02 17.12
N LEU A 453 2.94 -0.65 15.85
CA LEU A 453 1.79 0.12 15.39
C LEU A 453 0.50 -0.68 15.57
N TYR A 454 0.50 -1.94 15.14
CA TYR A 454 -0.62 -2.85 15.33
C TYR A 454 -1.00 -2.99 16.82
N ARG A 455 -0.02 -3.09 17.71
CA ARG A 455 -0.26 -3.06 19.16
C ARG A 455 -0.94 -1.75 19.59
N ALA A 456 -0.48 -0.59 19.12
CA ALA A 456 -1.10 0.70 19.46
C ALA A 456 -2.56 0.78 18.98
N VAL A 457 -2.87 0.23 17.81
CA VAL A 457 -4.26 0.12 17.31
C VAL A 457 -5.11 -0.78 18.21
N LEU A 458 -4.59 -1.95 18.61
CA LEU A 458 -5.28 -2.85 19.54
C LEU A 458 -5.52 -2.22 20.92
N GLU A 459 -4.53 -1.50 21.46
CA GLU A 459 -4.69 -0.78 22.73
C GLU A 459 -5.78 0.29 22.63
N ARG A 460 -5.82 1.01 21.51
CA ARG A 460 -6.85 2.01 21.25
C ARG A 460 -8.23 1.41 21.05
N ALA A 461 -8.32 0.16 20.60
CA ALA A 461 -9.57 -0.57 20.52
C ALA A 461 -10.19 -0.93 21.89
N LYS A 462 -9.45 -0.74 23.00
CA LYS A 462 -9.99 -0.90 24.36
C LYS A 462 -10.85 0.28 24.80
N ASP A 463 -10.72 1.44 24.15
CA ASP A 463 -11.59 2.59 24.36
C ASP A 463 -12.99 2.29 23.78
N PRO A 464 -14.05 2.21 24.61
CA PRO A 464 -15.38 1.83 24.15
C PRO A 464 -15.93 2.70 23.02
N GLU A 465 -15.58 3.99 23.00
CA GLU A 465 -16.06 4.94 21.98
C GLU A 465 -15.40 4.70 20.62
N LYS A 466 -14.22 4.08 20.60
CA LYS A 466 -13.40 3.88 19.39
C LYS A 466 -13.22 2.41 19.01
N ALA A 467 -13.67 1.50 19.87
CA ALA A 467 -13.46 0.06 19.77
C ALA A 467 -13.84 -0.49 18.39
N ALA A 468 -15.04 -0.17 17.90
CA ALA A 468 -15.53 -0.69 16.62
C ALA A 468 -14.63 -0.29 15.45
N ALA A 469 -14.31 1.00 15.32
CA ALA A 469 -13.46 1.52 14.25
C ALA A 469 -12.03 0.96 14.33
N MET A 470 -11.44 0.92 15.52
CA MET A 470 -10.07 0.41 15.71
C MET A 470 -9.98 -1.09 15.49
N LEU A 471 -11.02 -1.87 15.82
CA LEU A 471 -11.06 -3.31 15.54
C LEU A 471 -11.12 -3.61 14.04
N VAL A 472 -11.82 -2.80 13.25
CA VAL A 472 -11.82 -2.92 11.78
C VAL A 472 -10.42 -2.72 11.23
N ILE A 473 -9.76 -1.62 11.64
CA ILE A 473 -8.40 -1.29 11.20
C ILE A 473 -7.39 -2.35 11.68
N ALA A 474 -7.51 -2.81 12.91
CA ALA A 474 -6.68 -3.89 13.44
C ALA A 474 -6.83 -5.15 12.58
N LYS A 475 -8.06 -5.55 12.21
CA LYS A 475 -8.30 -6.71 11.37
C LYS A 475 -7.72 -6.54 9.97
N GLU A 476 -7.81 -5.35 9.40
CA GLU A 476 -7.25 -5.05 8.09
C GLU A 476 -5.72 -5.11 8.10
N ILE A 477 -5.07 -4.44 9.07
CA ILE A 477 -3.62 -4.51 9.28
C ILE A 477 -3.18 -5.95 9.51
N TYR A 478 -3.90 -6.71 10.35
CA TYR A 478 -3.57 -8.11 10.61
C TYR A 478 -3.71 -8.98 9.35
N HIS A 479 -4.78 -8.81 8.58
CA HIS A 479 -5.02 -9.59 7.37
C HIS A 479 -3.96 -9.31 6.30
N GLN A 480 -3.68 -8.02 6.03
CA GLN A 480 -2.67 -7.63 5.04
C GLN A 480 -1.24 -7.96 5.52
N GLY A 481 -0.99 -7.81 6.82
CA GLY A 481 0.31 -8.01 7.46
C GLY A 481 0.56 -9.42 7.97
N LYS A 482 -0.36 -10.38 7.77
CA LYS A 482 -0.23 -11.76 8.30
C LYS A 482 1.15 -12.39 8.03
N PRO A 483 1.72 -12.30 6.82
CA PRO A 483 3.07 -12.81 6.57
C PRO A 483 4.15 -12.16 7.43
N ILE A 484 4.02 -10.86 7.76
CA ILE A 484 4.95 -10.14 8.63
C ILE A 484 4.86 -10.70 10.05
N PHE A 485 3.66 -10.90 10.59
CA PHE A 485 3.49 -11.45 11.93
C PHE A 485 4.00 -12.89 12.03
N GLU A 486 3.80 -13.71 10.99
CA GLU A 486 4.36 -15.07 10.92
C GLU A 486 5.89 -15.05 10.85
N TYR A 487 6.47 -14.14 10.06
CA TYR A 487 7.91 -13.91 10.01
C TYR A 487 8.46 -13.50 11.39
N LEU A 488 7.80 -12.57 12.09
CA LEU A 488 8.21 -12.10 13.41
C LEU A 488 8.10 -13.19 14.48
N LYS A 489 7.10 -14.07 14.41
CA LYS A 489 6.95 -15.20 15.35
C LYS A 489 8.12 -16.18 15.30
N GLN A 490 8.81 -16.29 14.16
CA GLN A 490 10.04 -17.10 14.04
C GLN A 490 11.20 -16.48 14.83
N ILE A 491 11.18 -15.16 15.04
CA ILE A 491 12.20 -14.39 15.77
C ILE A 491 11.83 -14.29 17.25
N SER A 492 10.53 -14.14 17.55
CA SER A 492 10.00 -13.97 18.91
C SER A 492 9.93 -15.26 19.72
N GLY A 493 10.50 -16.37 19.23
CA GLY A 493 10.81 -17.56 20.04
C GLY A 493 11.88 -17.28 21.10
N LEU A 494 11.66 -16.20 21.86
CA LEU A 494 12.45 -15.76 22.99
C LEU A 494 12.26 -16.69 24.16
#